data_AF-Q5CAJ2-F1
#
_entry.id   AF-Q5CAJ2-F1
#
_cell.length_a   1.000
_cell.length_b   1.000
_cell.length_c   1.000
_cell.angle_alpha   90.00
_cell.angle_beta   90.00
_cell.angle_gamma   90.00
#
_symmetry.space_group_name_H-M   'P 1'
#
loop_
_entity.id
_entity.type
_entity.pdbx_description
1 polymer ?
#
loop_
_entity_poly.entity_id
_entity_poly.type
_entity_poly.pdbx_seq_one_letter_code
_entity_poly.pdbx_strand_id
1 'polypeptide(L)'
;ENPYSSGRISSKETAPGLVVATGNIGPELSYTDIGVFISSDGGNTWRQIFDEEYNVWFLDWGGALVAMKHTPLPVRHLWVSFDEGHSWDKYGFTSVPLFVDGALVEAGMETHIMTDYGYERHGESQCVPAFWYNPASPSKDCSLGQSYLNST
;
A
#
# COMPACT_ATOMS: atom_id res chain seq x y z
N GLU A 1 14.36 -16.94 -15.87
CA GLU A 1 13.40 -15.82 -15.72
C GLU A 1 12.56 -16.09 -14.49
N ASN A 2 12.34 -15.07 -13.65
CA ASN A 2 11.69 -15.25 -12.35
C ASN A 2 10.16 -15.06 -12.50
N PRO A 3 9.32 -16.11 -12.37
CA PRO A 3 7.90 -16.09 -12.71
C PRO A 3 6.98 -15.37 -11.68
N TYR A 4 7.53 -14.59 -10.75
CA TYR A 4 6.77 -13.92 -9.69
C TYR A 4 6.31 -12.48 -10.01
N SER A 5 6.50 -11.99 -11.23
CA SER A 5 6.08 -10.63 -11.63
C SER A 5 4.75 -10.57 -12.39
N SER A 6 3.90 -11.60 -12.27
CA SER A 6 2.57 -11.60 -12.89
C SER A 6 1.49 -11.35 -11.84
N GLY A 7 0.90 -10.15 -11.89
CA GLY A 7 -0.44 -9.85 -11.39
C GLY A 7 -0.74 -10.23 -9.94
N ARG A 8 -0.31 -9.42 -8.97
CA ARG A 8 -0.69 -9.62 -7.55
C ARG A 8 -2.18 -9.34 -7.36
N ILE A 9 -3.00 -10.40 -7.40
CA ILE A 9 -4.27 -10.39 -6.69
C ILE A 9 -3.95 -10.51 -5.20
N SER A 10 -4.38 -9.53 -4.42
CA SER A 10 -4.11 -9.43 -2.98
C SER A 10 -5.42 -9.20 -2.23
N SER A 11 -5.63 -10.01 -1.19
CA SER A 11 -6.70 -9.84 -0.22
C SER A 11 -6.18 -10.21 1.17
N LYS A 12 -6.92 -9.80 2.21
CA LYS A 12 -6.59 -10.09 3.61
C LYS A 12 -7.84 -10.56 4.34
N GLU A 13 -7.69 -11.58 5.19
CA GLU A 13 -8.77 -12.05 6.07
C GLU A 13 -9.26 -10.94 7.02
N THR A 14 -8.39 -10.00 7.37
CA THR A 14 -8.71 -8.84 8.21
C THR A 14 -9.52 -7.75 7.49
N ALA A 15 -9.59 -7.79 6.16
CA ALA A 15 -10.24 -6.79 5.34
C ALA A 15 -11.27 -7.48 4.41
N PRO A 16 -12.36 -8.06 4.98
CA PRO A 16 -13.30 -8.84 4.21
C PRO A 16 -13.98 -8.00 3.13
N GLY A 17 -14.09 -8.56 1.93
CA GLY A 17 -14.66 -7.88 0.76
C GLY A 17 -13.64 -7.07 -0.04
N LEU A 18 -12.52 -6.65 0.57
CA LEU A 18 -11.48 -5.91 -0.13
C LEU A 18 -10.56 -6.85 -0.93
N VAL A 19 -10.51 -6.64 -2.24
CA VAL A 19 -9.65 -7.36 -3.18
C VAL A 19 -8.97 -6.34 -4.08
N VAL A 20 -7.64 -6.37 -4.14
CA VAL A 20 -6.84 -5.56 -5.07
C VAL A 20 -6.24 -6.48 -6.11
N ALA A 21 -6.29 -6.11 -7.39
CA ALA A 21 -5.73 -6.90 -8.46
C ALA A 21 -5.05 -6.00 -9.51
N THR A 22 -3.94 -6.49 -10.05
CA THR A 22 -3.27 -5.89 -11.21
C THR A 22 -3.69 -6.65 -12.47
N GLY A 23 -4.11 -5.94 -13.51
CA GLY A 23 -4.59 -6.55 -14.75
C GLY A 23 -4.90 -5.51 -15.83
N ASN A 24 -5.67 -5.91 -16.85
CA ASN A 24 -6.08 -5.04 -17.96
C ASN A 24 -7.54 -5.28 -18.32
N ILE A 25 -8.16 -4.33 -19.03
CA ILE A 25 -9.51 -4.47 -19.57
C ILE A 25 -9.40 -4.94 -21.02
N GLY A 26 -9.90 -6.14 -21.31
CA GLY A 26 -9.86 -6.69 -22.65
C GLY A 26 -10.37 -8.13 -22.72
N PRO A 27 -10.38 -8.72 -23.93
CA PRO A 27 -10.75 -10.12 -24.11
C PRO A 27 -9.69 -11.09 -23.60
N GLU A 28 -8.46 -10.62 -23.37
CA GLU A 28 -7.30 -11.41 -22.95
C GLU A 28 -6.37 -10.61 -22.03
N LEU A 29 -5.54 -11.33 -21.27
CA LEU A 29 -4.53 -10.70 -20.42
C LEU A 29 -3.42 -10.11 -21.28
N SER A 30 -3.03 -8.88 -20.96
CA SER A 30 -2.02 -8.12 -21.69
C SER A 30 -0.95 -7.58 -20.75
N TYR A 31 0.27 -7.48 -21.28
CA TYR A 31 1.38 -6.79 -20.61
C TYR A 31 1.45 -5.31 -20.96
N THR A 32 0.74 -4.90 -22.01
CA THR A 32 0.54 -3.50 -22.40
C THR A 32 -0.83 -3.06 -21.90
N ASP A 33 -0.92 -1.90 -21.25
CA ASP A 33 -2.15 -1.38 -20.61
C ASP A 33 -2.53 -2.06 -19.28
N ILE A 34 -1.53 -2.30 -18.43
CA ILE A 34 -1.72 -2.79 -17.06
C ILE A 34 -2.19 -1.64 -16.16
N GLY A 35 -3.27 -1.87 -15.42
CA GLY A 35 -3.74 -1.02 -14.33
C GLY A 35 -3.97 -1.81 -13.04
N VAL A 36 -4.22 -1.07 -11.95
CA VAL A 36 -4.60 -1.63 -10.65
C VAL A 36 -6.07 -1.38 -10.39
N PHE A 37 -6.77 -2.42 -9.99
CA PHE A 37 -8.18 -2.45 -9.72
C PHE A 37 -8.44 -2.88 -8.29
N ILE A 38 -9.52 -2.38 -7.72
CA ILE A 38 -9.99 -2.77 -6.39
C ILE A 38 -11.47 -3.09 -6.42
N SER A 39 -11.86 -4.05 -5.60
CA SER A 39 -13.23 -4.39 -5.27
C SER A 39 -13.39 -4.29 -3.75
N SER A 40 -14.51 -3.77 -3.28
CA SER A 40 -14.87 -3.73 -1.85
C SER A 40 -16.04 -4.65 -1.49
N ASP A 41 -16.56 -5.40 -2.46
CA ASP A 41 -17.70 -6.30 -2.30
C ASP A 41 -17.39 -7.76 -2.65
N GLY A 42 -16.11 -8.15 -2.54
CA GLY A 42 -15.66 -9.52 -2.77
C GLY A 42 -15.55 -9.90 -4.25
N GLY A 43 -15.40 -8.92 -5.14
CA GLY A 43 -15.21 -9.10 -6.57
C GLY A 43 -16.48 -8.99 -7.42
N ASN A 44 -17.60 -8.51 -6.85
CA ASN A 44 -18.83 -8.29 -7.61
C ASN A 44 -18.75 -7.01 -8.44
N THR A 45 -18.17 -5.94 -7.88
CA THR A 45 -17.89 -4.69 -8.57
C THR A 45 -16.40 -4.35 -8.49
N TRP A 46 -15.88 -3.77 -9.56
CA TRP A 46 -14.48 -3.41 -9.69
C TRP A 46 -14.35 -1.95 -10.12
N ARG A 47 -13.38 -1.25 -9.54
CA ARG A 47 -12.99 0.11 -9.93
C ARG A 47 -11.49 0.16 -10.20
N GLN A 48 -11.10 0.87 -11.25
CA GLN A 48 -9.70 1.16 -11.54
C GLN A 48 -9.22 2.27 -10.61
N ILE A 49 -8.10 2.04 -9.93
CA ILE A 49 -7.49 3.01 -8.99
C ILE A 49 -6.18 3.58 -9.50
N PHE A 50 -5.46 2.85 -10.36
CA PHE A 50 -4.25 3.35 -11.02
C PHE A 50 -4.14 2.82 -12.45
N ASP A 51 -3.65 3.65 -13.37
CA ASP A 51 -3.43 3.30 -14.79
C ASP A 51 -2.03 2.70 -15.06
N GLU A 52 -1.26 2.51 -13.99
CA GLU A 52 0.07 1.91 -14.02
C GLU A 52 0.18 0.89 -12.88
N GLU A 53 1.29 0.15 -12.82
CA GLU A 53 1.52 -0.82 -11.77
C GLU A 53 1.88 -0.15 -10.43
N TYR A 54 1.11 -0.47 -9.39
CA TYR A 54 1.32 -0.04 -8.02
C TYR A 54 1.29 -1.25 -7.08
N ASN A 55 2.19 -1.26 -6.10
CA ASN A 55 2.05 -2.11 -4.92
C ASN A 55 1.05 -1.49 -3.97
N VAL A 56 0.10 -2.28 -3.44
CA VAL A 56 -0.89 -1.84 -2.47
C VAL A 56 -0.79 -2.67 -1.20
N TRP A 57 -0.79 -1.99 -0.05
CA TRP A 57 -0.76 -2.59 1.28
C TRP A 57 -2.01 -2.22 2.06
N PHE A 58 -2.52 -3.19 2.81
CA PHE A 58 -3.67 -3.05 3.70
C PHE A 58 -3.16 -2.75 5.11
N LEU A 59 -3.66 -1.68 5.71
CA LEU A 59 -3.41 -1.28 7.09
C LEU A 59 -4.74 -1.22 7.86
N ASP A 60 -4.69 -1.30 9.19
CA ASP A 60 -5.84 -1.11 10.08
C ASP A 60 -7.11 -1.88 9.64
N TRP A 61 -6.97 -3.19 9.41
CA TRP A 61 -8.07 -4.07 8.94
C TRP A 61 -8.72 -3.63 7.63
N GLY A 62 -7.99 -2.90 6.79
CA GLY A 62 -8.51 -2.34 5.53
C GLY A 62 -9.07 -0.93 5.68
N GLY A 63 -9.04 -0.35 6.89
CA GLY A 63 -9.43 1.04 7.14
C GLY A 63 -8.49 2.06 6.46
N ALA A 64 -7.24 1.67 6.19
CA ALA A 64 -6.32 2.44 5.37
C ALA A 64 -5.63 1.58 4.31
N LEU A 65 -5.47 2.15 3.12
CA LEU A 65 -4.70 1.57 2.02
C LEU A 65 -3.52 2.47 1.70
N VAL A 66 -2.37 1.85 1.48
CA VAL A 66 -1.17 2.56 1.01
C VAL A 66 -0.78 2.00 -0.34
N ALA A 67 -0.47 2.88 -1.30
CA ALA A 67 0.00 2.48 -2.61
C ALA A 67 1.32 3.16 -2.99
N MET A 68 2.21 2.42 -3.64
CA MET A 68 3.47 2.94 -4.16
C MET A 68 3.72 2.40 -5.55
N LYS A 69 4.23 3.28 -6.43
CA LYS A 69 4.49 2.94 -7.83
C LYS A 69 5.50 1.80 -7.92
N HIS A 70 5.18 0.74 -8.64
CA HIS A 70 6.12 -0.34 -8.93
C HIS A 70 7.00 0.09 -10.11
N THR A 71 8.24 0.48 -9.83
CA THR A 71 9.14 0.98 -10.86
C THR A 71 10.60 0.74 -10.47
N PRO A 72 11.48 0.45 -11.45
CA PRO A 72 12.93 0.40 -11.21
C PRO A 72 13.54 1.80 -11.03
N LEU A 73 12.76 2.87 -11.13
CA LEU A 73 13.19 4.25 -10.93
C LEU A 73 13.03 4.67 -9.47
N PRO A 74 13.86 5.61 -8.97
CA PRO A 74 13.74 6.03 -7.58
C PRO A 74 12.47 6.85 -7.34
N VAL A 75 11.78 6.56 -6.25
CA VAL A 75 10.50 7.17 -5.84
C VAL A 75 10.64 7.92 -4.52
N ARG A 76 9.79 8.92 -4.31
CA ARG A 76 9.75 9.71 -3.07
C ARG A 76 8.35 9.98 -2.54
N HIS A 77 7.34 9.45 -3.22
CA HIS A 77 5.94 9.64 -2.85
C HIS A 77 5.25 8.29 -2.72
N LEU A 78 4.32 8.23 -1.78
CA LEU A 78 3.33 7.18 -1.63
C LEU A 78 1.94 7.80 -1.71
N TRP A 79 0.94 6.97 -1.94
CA TRP A 79 -0.46 7.34 -1.92
C TRP A 79 -1.13 6.68 -0.72
N VAL A 80 -2.05 7.39 -0.08
CA VAL A 80 -2.83 6.87 1.04
C VAL A 80 -4.31 7.09 0.76
N SER A 81 -5.12 6.09 1.08
CA SER A 81 -6.57 6.17 1.05
C SER A 81 -7.14 5.69 2.38
N PHE A 82 -8.19 6.37 2.85
CA PHE A 82 -8.94 6.03 4.06
C PHE A 82 -10.42 5.73 3.77
N ASP A 83 -10.77 5.59 2.49
CA ASP A 83 -12.12 5.36 1.99
C ASP A 83 -12.13 4.17 1.02
N GLU A 84 -11.43 3.10 1.41
CA GLU A 84 -11.31 1.86 0.64
C GLU A 84 -10.73 2.05 -0.77
N GLY A 85 -10.05 3.16 -1.07
CA GLY A 85 -9.49 3.44 -2.40
C GLY A 85 -10.43 4.24 -3.31
N HIS A 86 -11.43 4.94 -2.77
CA HIS A 86 -12.26 5.88 -3.52
C HIS A 86 -11.52 7.21 -3.78
N SER A 87 -10.74 7.69 -2.82
CA SER A 87 -9.88 8.85 -2.95
C SER A 87 -8.48 8.56 -2.42
N TRP A 88 -7.49 9.20 -3.02
CA TRP A 88 -6.07 8.96 -2.73
C TRP A 88 -5.35 10.29 -2.54
N ASP A 89 -4.70 10.42 -1.39
CA ASP A 89 -3.85 11.56 -1.04
C ASP A 89 -2.37 11.19 -1.24
N LYS A 90 -1.61 12.11 -1.82
CA LYS A 90 -0.19 11.90 -2.12
C LYS A 90 0.70 12.46 -1.02
N TYR A 91 1.58 11.63 -0.46
CA TYR A 91 2.51 12.00 0.60
C TYR A 91 3.96 11.80 0.18
N GLY A 92 4.81 12.79 0.45
CA GLY A 92 6.25 12.68 0.26
C GLY A 92 6.90 12.07 1.50
N PHE A 93 7.40 10.83 1.40
CA PHE A 93 8.00 10.13 2.54
C PHE A 93 9.48 10.49 2.74
N THR A 94 10.16 10.94 1.69
CA THR A 94 11.59 11.28 1.72
C THR A 94 11.85 12.56 0.92
N SER A 95 12.88 13.32 1.33
CA SER A 95 13.37 14.48 0.58
C SER A 95 14.19 14.09 -0.65
N VAL A 96 14.78 12.89 -0.67
CA VAL A 96 15.61 12.38 -1.76
C VAL A 96 14.99 11.10 -2.34
N PRO A 97 14.85 10.95 -3.67
CA PRO A 97 14.30 9.75 -4.29
C PRO A 97 15.08 8.47 -3.93
N LEU A 98 14.37 7.41 -3.55
CA LEU A 98 14.93 6.12 -3.13
C LEU A 98 14.48 4.99 -4.06
N PHE A 99 15.34 3.99 -4.27
CA PHE A 99 14.93 2.73 -4.89
C PHE A 99 14.28 1.87 -3.81
N VAL A 100 12.99 1.57 -3.96
CA VAL A 100 12.22 0.83 -2.96
C VAL A 100 12.12 -0.63 -3.38
N ASP A 101 12.62 -1.52 -2.52
CA ASP A 101 12.58 -2.97 -2.75
C ASP A 101 11.32 -3.61 -2.14
N GLY A 102 10.77 -3.02 -1.08
CA GLY A 102 9.53 -3.48 -0.46
C GLY A 102 9.13 -2.68 0.79
N ALA A 103 7.94 -3.00 1.30
CA ALA A 103 7.43 -2.48 2.56
C ALA A 103 7.09 -3.63 3.52
N LEU A 104 7.47 -3.46 4.78
CA LEU A 104 7.11 -4.32 5.89
C LEU A 104 6.02 -3.61 6.70
N VAL A 105 4.92 -4.33 6.92
CA VAL A 105 3.89 -3.93 7.88
C VAL A 105 4.08 -4.82 9.09
N GLU A 106 4.24 -4.22 10.28
CA GLU A 106 4.51 -4.97 11.51
C GLU A 106 3.40 -6.00 11.79
N ALA A 107 3.79 -7.20 12.23
CA ALA A 107 2.85 -8.26 12.57
C ALA A 107 2.26 -8.02 13.97
N GLY A 108 1.20 -7.24 14.02
CA GLY A 108 0.42 -6.93 15.22
C GLY A 108 -0.77 -6.07 14.79
N MET A 109 -1.99 -6.56 15.01
CA MET A 109 -3.17 -6.18 14.22
C MET A 109 -3.76 -4.78 14.53
N GLU A 110 -2.99 -3.88 15.15
CA GLU A 110 -3.39 -2.50 15.47
C GLU A 110 -2.28 -1.48 15.14
N THR A 111 -1.12 -1.95 14.64
CA THR A 111 0.01 -1.05 14.41
C THR A 111 -0.13 -0.33 13.07
N HIS A 112 -0.09 0.98 13.17
CA HIS A 112 -0.15 1.91 12.04
C HIS A 112 1.24 2.12 11.41
N ILE A 113 2.26 1.36 11.81
CA ILE A 113 3.65 1.57 11.39
C ILE A 113 3.95 0.73 10.15
N MET A 114 4.03 1.40 9.01
CA MET A 114 4.62 0.85 7.80
C MET A 114 6.11 1.21 7.77
N THR A 115 6.96 0.21 7.57
CA THR A 115 8.41 0.39 7.38
C THR A 115 8.77 0.06 5.94
N ASP A 116 9.21 1.06 5.18
CA ASP A 116 9.72 0.87 3.84
C ASP A 116 11.23 0.62 3.90
N TYR A 117 11.71 -0.34 3.11
CA TYR A 117 13.14 -0.62 2.97
C TYR A 117 13.59 -0.53 1.52
N GLY A 118 14.79 0.00 1.32
CA GLY A 118 15.37 0.20 0.02
C GLY A 118 16.82 0.67 0.10
N TYR A 119 17.31 1.26 -0.98
CA TYR A 119 18.67 1.80 -1.02
C TYR A 119 18.76 3.12 -1.77
N GLU A 120 19.72 3.94 -1.35
CA GLU A 120 20.15 5.13 -2.08
C GLU A 120 21.45 4.83 -2.83
N ARG A 121 21.58 5.35 -4.06
CA ARG A 121 22.84 5.27 -4.82
C ARG A 121 23.67 6.51 -4.54
N HIS A 122 24.82 6.31 -3.89
CA HIS A 122 25.79 7.35 -3.60
C HIS A 122 27.03 7.13 -4.49
N GLY A 123 27.29 8.04 -5.42
CA GLY A 123 28.40 7.92 -6.38
C GLY A 123 28.28 6.70 -7.33
N GLU A 124 29.37 6.39 -8.06
CA GLU A 124 29.36 5.39 -9.14
C GLU A 124 29.26 3.92 -8.67
N SER A 125 29.41 3.63 -7.37
CA SER A 125 29.45 2.22 -6.90
C SER A 125 29.03 1.96 -5.45
N GLN A 126 28.50 2.95 -4.71
CA GLN A 126 28.10 2.75 -3.32
C GLN A 126 26.58 2.77 -3.17
N CYS A 127 25.99 1.64 -2.77
CA CYS A 127 24.60 1.59 -2.32
C CYS A 127 24.58 1.66 -0.78
N VAL A 128 23.79 2.55 -0.22
CA VAL A 128 23.57 2.63 1.23
C VAL A 128 22.14 2.17 1.55
N PRO A 129 21.95 1.26 2.52
CA PRO A 129 20.62 0.84 2.91
C PRO A 129 19.86 2.00 3.55
N ALA A 130 18.59 2.16 3.17
CA ALA A 130 17.68 3.16 3.70
C ALA A 130 16.46 2.46 4.31
N PHE A 131 16.16 2.83 5.57
CA PHE A 131 14.98 2.40 6.30
C PHE A 131 14.15 3.65 6.61
N TRP A 132 12.87 3.61 6.31
CA TRP A 132 11.97 4.71 6.59
C TRP A 132 10.67 4.21 7.21
N TYR A 133 10.08 5.02 8.08
CA TYR A 133 8.75 4.77 8.65
C TYR A 133 7.94 6.06 8.57
N ASN A 134 6.62 5.95 8.41
CA ASN A 134 5.73 7.12 8.38
C ASN A 134 5.39 7.61 9.80
N PRO A 135 5.90 8.78 10.26
CA PRO A 135 5.56 9.31 11.58
C PRO A 135 4.17 9.98 11.61
N ALA A 136 3.61 10.32 10.45
CA ALA A 136 2.27 10.87 10.32
C ALA A 136 1.19 9.79 10.26
N SER A 137 1.59 8.51 10.36
CA SER A 137 0.64 7.45 10.59
C SER A 137 -0.04 7.70 11.94
N PRO A 138 -1.36 7.94 11.97
CA PRO A 138 -2.01 8.41 13.18
C PRO A 138 -1.95 7.32 14.25
N SER A 139 -1.20 7.54 15.33
CA SER A 139 -1.54 6.95 16.63
C SER A 139 -2.70 7.77 17.20
N LYS A 140 -3.90 7.59 16.66
CA LYS A 140 -5.08 8.13 17.32
C LYS A 140 -5.98 6.97 17.65
N ASP A 141 -5.88 6.56 18.92
CA ASP A 141 -6.97 5.93 19.64
C ASP A 141 -8.30 6.48 19.12
N CYS A 142 -9.06 5.65 18.39
CA CYS A 142 -10.49 5.88 18.26
C CYS A 142 -11.15 5.33 19.52
N SER A 143 -10.93 6.00 20.66
CA SER A 143 -11.76 5.81 21.85
C SER A 143 -12.78 6.95 21.92
N LEU A 144 -13.92 6.75 21.26
CA LEU A 144 -15.15 7.42 21.68
C LEU A 144 -15.56 6.76 23.00
N GLY A 145 -15.45 7.54 24.08
CA GLY A 145 -15.47 7.06 25.46
C GLY A 145 -16.55 6.03 25.76
N GLN A 146 -16.13 4.89 26.31
CA GLN A 146 -17.01 4.11 27.18
C GLN A 146 -16.85 4.66 28.59
N SER A 147 -17.90 5.33 29.08
CA SER A 147 -18.06 5.58 30.50
C SER A 147 -18.24 4.24 31.20
N TYR A 148 -17.17 3.67 31.74
CA TYR A 148 -17.27 2.55 32.66
C TYR A 148 -17.94 3.04 33.94
N LEU A 149 -19.09 2.46 34.27
CA LEU A 149 -19.75 2.67 35.55
C LEU A 149 -18.84 2.16 36.67
N ASN A 150 -18.70 2.95 37.74
CA ASN A 150 -17.99 2.54 38.96
C ASN A 150 -18.50 1.17 39.43
N SER A 151 -17.61 0.19 39.59
CA SER A 151 -17.87 -0.94 40.45
C SER A 151 -17.31 -0.63 41.85
N THR A 152 -18.19 -0.57 42.84
CA THR A 152 -17.87 -0.64 44.28
C THR A 152 -17.02 -1.85 44.62
#